data_AF-A0A0B1TL68-F1
#
_entry.id   AF-A0A0B1TL68-F1
#
_cell.length_a   1.000
_cell.length_b   1.000
_cell.length_c   1.000
_cell.angle_alpha   90.00
_cell.angle_beta   90.00
_cell.angle_gamma   90.00
#
_symmetry.space_group_name_H-M   'P 1'
#
loop_
_entity.id
_entity.type
_entity.pdbx_description
1 polymer ?
#
loop_
_entity_poly.entity_id
_entity_poly.type
_entity_poly.pdbx_seq_one_letter_code
_entity_poly.pdbx_strand_id
1 'polypeptide(L)' 'MLTPSEVKAEVKKSLELCAIGGGPKEIQNAKDFYKYMFTNHPDLRKYFKGAENFTADDVQKSER' A
#
# COMPACT_ATOMS: atom_id res chain seq x y z
N MET A 1 15.07 22.93 7.57
CA MET A 1 15.04 21.55 7.04
C MET A 1 15.07 20.61 8.22
N LEU A 2 14.25 19.56 8.20
CA LEU A 2 14.27 18.54 9.26
C LEU A 2 15.60 17.79 9.22
N THR A 3 16.13 17.45 10.38
CA THR A 3 17.27 16.55 10.52
C THR A 3 16.85 15.11 10.18
N PRO A 4 17.80 14.22 9.82
CA PRO A 4 17.48 12.82 9.56
C PRO A 4 16.76 12.12 10.71
N SER A 5 17.07 12.50 11.96
CA SER A 5 16.42 11.95 13.16
C SER A 5 14.96 12.38 13.28
N GLU A 6 14.66 13.65 12.99
CA GLU A 6 13.29 14.17 13.01
C GLU A 6 12.46 13.57 11.88
N VAL A 7 13.02 13.45 10.67
CA VAL A 7 12.35 12.75 9.55
C VAL A 7 12.00 11.31 9.94
N LYS A 8 12.94 10.59 10.57
CA LYS A 8 12.71 9.22 11.03
C LYS A 8 11.60 9.14 12.09
N ALA A 9 11.53 10.11 13.01
CA ALA A 9 10.50 10.15 14.04
C ALA A 9 9.11 10.36 13.44
N GLU A 10 8.95 11.32 12.53
CA GLU A 10 7.67 11.62 11.88
C GLU A 10 7.19 10.47 10.99
N VAL A 11 8.09 9.89 10.18
CA VAL A 11 7.74 8.74 9.33
C VAL A 11 7.28 7.56 10.20
N LYS A 12 7.99 7.24 11.29
CA LYS A 12 7.56 6.16 12.19
C LYS A 12 6.18 6.42 12.78
N LYS A 13 5.92 7.64 13.24
CA LYS A 13 4.63 8.04 13.82
C LYS A 13 3.50 7.92 12.81
N SER A 14 3.72 8.29 11.55
CA SER A 14 2.70 8.13 10.50
C SER A 14 2.35 6.65 10.21
N LEU A 15 3.32 5.75 10.33
CA LEU A 15 3.14 4.32 10.05
C LEU A 15 2.42 3.57 11.19
N GLU A 16 2.29 4.16 12.38
CA GLU A 16 1.51 3.57 13.48
C GLU A 16 0.02 3.37 13.11
N LEU A 17 -0.49 4.19 12.18
CA LEU A 17 -1.86 4.06 11.66
C LEU A 17 -2.03 2.85 10.73
N CYS A 18 -0.95 2.40 10.10
CA CYS A 18 -0.92 1.30 9.13
C CYS A 18 0.01 0.20 9.61
N ALA A 19 -0.36 -0.44 10.73
CA ALA A 19 0.40 -1.54 11.31
C ALA A 19 0.58 -2.70 10.30
N ILE A 20 1.75 -3.34 10.37
CA ILE A 20 2.10 -4.51 9.58
C ILE A 20 1.87 -5.75 10.44
N GLY A 21 1.17 -6.74 9.90
CA GLY A 21 0.86 -7.98 10.61
C GLY A 21 0.02 -8.92 9.74
N GLY A 22 -0.27 -10.11 10.28
CA GLY A 22 -1.13 -11.10 9.63
C GLY A 22 -2.60 -10.99 10.01
N GLY A 23 -2.99 -9.96 10.75
CA GLY A 23 -4.38 -9.75 11.14
C GLY A 23 -5.23 -9.21 9.99
N PRO A 24 -6.56 -9.35 10.07
CA PRO A 24 -7.47 -8.90 8.99
C PRO A 24 -7.35 -7.40 8.68
N LYS A 25 -7.08 -6.57 9.69
CA LYS A 25 -6.97 -5.11 9.54
C LYS A 25 -5.66 -4.72 8.86
N GLU A 26 -4.57 -5.36 9.24
CA GLU A 26 -3.24 -5.13 8.67
C GLU A 26 -3.18 -5.56 7.20
N ILE A 27 -3.81 -6.70 6.88
CA ILE A 27 -3.97 -7.16 5.49
C ILE A 27 -4.83 -6.16 4.70
N GLN A 28 -5.92 -5.65 5.27
CA GLN A 28 -6.76 -4.66 4.59
C GLN A 28 -5.99 -3.36 4.31
N ASN A 29 -5.18 -2.87 5.26
CA ASN A 29 -4.34 -1.69 5.05
C ASN A 29 -3.38 -1.88 3.85
N ALA A 30 -2.80 -3.08 3.71
CA ALA A 30 -1.93 -3.40 2.58
C ALA A 30 -2.72 -3.43 1.26
N LYS A 31 -3.91 -4.03 1.25
CA LYS A 31 -4.80 -4.05 0.07
C LYS A 31 -5.26 -2.65 -0.34
N ASP A 32 -5.58 -1.80 0.62
CA ASP A 32 -6.01 -0.43 0.38
C ASP A 32 -4.92 0.41 -0.29
N PHE A 33 -3.65 0.19 0.09
CA PHE A 33 -2.52 0.83 -0.59
C PHE A 33 -2.47 0.47 -2.09
N TYR A 34 -2.53 -0.83 -2.41
CA TYR A 34 -2.52 -1.27 -3.81
C TYR A 34 -3.78 -0.85 -4.56
N LYS A 35 -4.94 -0.83 -3.90
CA LYS A 35 -6.19 -0.36 -4.47
C LYS A 35 -6.08 1.12 -4.87
N TYR A 36 -5.53 1.95 -3.98
CA TYR A 36 -5.29 3.37 -4.26
C TYR A 36 -4.29 3.54 -5.41
N MET A 37 -3.16 2.83 -5.36
CA MET A 37 -2.12 2.93 -6.39
C MET A 37 -2.62 2.47 -7.75
N PHE A 38 -3.28 1.31 -7.84
CA PHE A 38 -3.77 0.79 -9.10
C PHE A 38 -4.86 1.70 -9.66
N THR A 39 -5.72 2.30 -8.83
CA THR A 39 -6.78 3.21 -9.29
C THR A 39 -6.22 4.53 -9.83
N ASN A 40 -5.29 5.16 -9.12
CA ASN A 40 -4.81 6.51 -9.45
C ASN A 40 -3.58 6.52 -10.37
N HIS A 41 -2.80 5.43 -10.38
CA HIS A 41 -1.58 5.28 -11.18
C HIS A 41 -1.60 3.97 -11.98
N PRO A 42 -2.52 3.85 -12.97
CA PRO A 42 -2.67 2.63 -13.77
C PRO A 42 -1.43 2.30 -14.61
N ASP A 43 -0.60 3.29 -14.91
CA ASP A 43 0.67 3.14 -15.63
C ASP A 43 1.69 2.27 -14.88
N LEU A 44 1.58 2.18 -13.55
CA LEU A 44 2.43 1.34 -12.71
C LEU A 44 2.03 -0.14 -12.77
N ARG A 45 0.80 -0.46 -13.17
CA ARG A 45 0.30 -1.85 -13.21
C ARG A 45 1.13 -2.75 -14.13
N LYS A 46 1.77 -2.18 -15.17
CA LYS A 46 2.66 -2.90 -16.10
C LYS A 46 3.84 -3.60 -15.44
N TYR A 47 4.24 -3.17 -14.23
CA TYR A 47 5.33 -3.80 -13.48
C TYR A 47 4.85 -5.02 -12.66
N PHE A 48 3.53 -5.21 -12.51
CA PHE A 48 2.93 -6.29 -11.73
C PHE A 48 2.48 -7.43 -12.66
N LYS A 49 3.37 -8.40 -12.87
CA LYS A 49 3.13 -9.52 -13.78
C LYS A 49 1.88 -10.34 -13.43
N GLY A 50 0.96 -10.45 -14.38
CA GLY A 50 -0.35 -11.10 -14.21
C GLY A 50 -1.41 -10.23 -13.52
N ALA A 51 -1.08 -8.99 -13.18
CA ALA A 51 -1.99 -8.00 -12.63
C ALA A 51 -1.97 -6.69 -13.43
N GLU A 52 -1.48 -6.72 -14.67
CA GLU A 52 -1.29 -5.54 -15.52
C GLU A 52 -2.62 -4.81 -15.79
N ASN A 53 -3.73 -5.54 -15.76
CA ASN A 53 -5.08 -5.04 -15.99
C ASN A 53 -5.98 -5.07 -14.74
N PHE A 54 -5.43 -5.32 -13.55
CA PHE A 54 -6.24 -5.41 -12.34
C PHE A 54 -6.95 -4.10 -12.04
N THR A 55 -8.22 -4.23 -11.69
CA THR A 55 -9.04 -3.17 -11.13
C THR A 55 -8.90 -3.11 -9.61
N ALA A 56 -9.46 -2.07 -9.00
CA ALA A 56 -9.55 -1.94 -7.55
C ALA A 56 -10.21 -3.17 -6.87
N ASP A 57 -11.19 -3.78 -7.54
CA ASP A 57 -11.92 -4.94 -7.02
C ASP A 57 -11.10 -6.24 -7.15
N ASP A 58 -10.29 -6.36 -8.19
CA ASP A 58 -9.38 -7.49 -8.38
C ASP A 58 -8.28 -7.48 -7.31
N VAL A 59 -7.77 -6.29 -6.96
CA VAL A 59 -6.81 -6.13 -5.85
C VAL A 59 -7.43 -6.54 -4.52
N GLN A 60 -8.69 -6.18 -4.26
CA GLN A 60 -9.37 -6.54 -3.01
C GLN A 60 -9.53 -8.07 -2.85
N LYS A 61 -9.82 -8.78 -3.95
CA LYS A 61 -10.04 -10.23 -3.97
C LYS A 61 -8.75 -11.03 -4.14
N SER A 62 -7.64 -10.37 -4.46
CA SER A 62 -6.33 -11.01 -4.57
C SER A 62 -5.85 -11.56 -3.23
N GLU A 63 -5.29 -12.76 -3.25
CA GLU A 63 -4.55 -13.38 -2.13
C GLU A 63 -3.02 -13.25 -2.28
N ARG A 64 -2.55 -12.67 -3.38
CA ARG A 64 -1.13 -12.31 -3.56
C ARG A 64 -0.69 -11.19 -2.63
#